data_AF-A0A327J7S2-F1
#
_entry.id   AF-A0A327J7S2-F1
#
_cell.length_a   1.000
_cell.length_b   1.000
_cell.length_c   1.000
_cell.angle_alpha   90.00
_cell.angle_beta   90.00
_cell.angle_gamma   90.00
#
_symmetry.space_group_name_H-M   'P 1'
#
loop_
_entity.id
_entity.type
_entity.pdbx_description
1 polymer ?
#
loop_
_entity_poly.entity_id
_entity_poly.type
_entity_poly.pdbx_seq_one_letter_code
_entity_poly.pdbx_strand_id
1 'polypeptide(L)'
;MKAKKIIIIAILMAFFVPSMAHAAIFKKEEVVEQQARSNYPPKYDDIYLEQLKKEYRKISSDEVILVALDMMKNTTADFSRRALIGYNLTDKPVKVQFKDLSQIKEDYQNFDALGWKKKNQLYIFINPRHADAPPAALAALLAHEALHQDEYNSLAEETYAWTMEAAVWSELLEIYPEQNDRQHPLLQRENTLRQLFKKGGYTDRYIRKTVYANKGYQNLPQTSPGFERL
;
A
#
# COMPACT_ATOMS: atom_id res chain seq x y z
N MET A 1 -21.55 -75.42 9.22
CA MET A 1 -22.84 -75.82 9.81
C MET A 1 -23.17 -74.86 10.95
N LYS A 2 -24.39 -74.30 10.93
CA LYS A 2 -25.28 -73.89 12.04
C LYS A 2 -24.57 -73.50 13.36
N ALA A 3 -24.48 -72.21 13.70
CA ALA A 3 -25.54 -71.33 14.23
C ALA A 3 -25.71 -71.43 15.76
N LYS A 4 -25.86 -70.22 16.36
CA LYS A 4 -26.72 -69.90 17.53
C LYS A 4 -26.19 -70.39 18.90
N LYS A 5 -26.32 -69.72 20.03
CA LYS A 5 -27.10 -68.57 20.57
C LYS A 5 -26.35 -68.14 21.86
N ILE A 6 -26.21 -66.84 22.15
CA ILE A 6 -26.92 -66.11 23.22
C ILE A 6 -27.23 -66.94 24.47
N ILE A 7 -26.73 -66.53 25.64
CA ILE A 7 -27.52 -66.30 26.87
C ILE A 7 -26.69 -65.49 27.91
N ILE A 8 -27.42 -64.57 28.52
CA ILE A 8 -27.10 -63.59 29.56
C ILE A 8 -27.02 -64.27 30.93
N ILE A 9 -26.05 -63.91 31.78
CA ILE A 9 -26.21 -63.90 33.25
C ILE A 9 -25.44 -62.70 33.82
N ALA A 10 -26.17 -61.86 34.58
CA ALA A 10 -25.64 -60.78 35.40
C ALA A 10 -25.47 -61.26 36.85
N ILE A 11 -24.34 -60.98 37.51
CA ILE A 11 -24.22 -60.86 38.97
C ILE A 11 -23.19 -59.77 39.33
N LEU A 12 -23.53 -59.05 40.40
CA LEU A 12 -23.03 -57.79 40.95
C LEU A 12 -21.64 -57.80 41.63
N MET A 13 -21.11 -56.57 41.72
CA MET A 13 -20.25 -55.96 42.76
C MET A 13 -18.79 -56.41 42.90
N ALA A 14 -17.86 -55.50 42.59
CA ALA A 14 -17.18 -54.70 43.62
C ALA A 14 -16.42 -53.52 42.97
N PHE A 15 -16.40 -52.41 43.69
CA PHE A 15 -15.80 -51.13 43.33
C PHE A 15 -14.30 -51.23 43.07
N PHE A 16 -13.85 -50.77 41.90
CA PHE A 16 -12.60 -50.02 41.75
C PHE A 16 -12.78 -49.07 40.56
N VAL A 17 -12.83 -47.78 40.84
CA VAL A 17 -12.81 -46.72 39.83
C VAL A 17 -11.35 -46.33 39.61
N PRO A 18 -10.72 -46.65 38.47
CA PRO A 18 -9.59 -45.86 38.03
C PRO A 18 -10.17 -44.62 37.36
N SER A 19 -9.94 -43.47 38.01
CA SER A 19 -10.08 -42.15 37.41
C SER A 19 -9.25 -42.09 36.13
N MET A 20 -9.87 -42.38 34.99
CA MET A 20 -9.34 -42.06 33.68
C MET A 20 -9.90 -40.70 33.32
N ALA A 21 -9.21 -39.67 33.83
CA ALA A 21 -9.31 -38.32 33.33
C ALA A 21 -9.10 -38.37 31.81
N HIS A 22 -10.20 -38.33 31.05
CA HIS A 22 -10.16 -37.91 29.66
C HIS A 22 -9.76 -36.45 29.68
N ALA A 23 -8.45 -36.20 29.66
CA ALA A 23 -7.94 -34.91 29.25
C ALA A 23 -8.34 -34.74 27.79
N ALA A 24 -9.47 -34.07 27.57
CA ALA A 24 -9.76 -33.44 26.29
C ALA A 24 -8.54 -32.58 25.96
N ILE A 25 -7.79 -32.98 24.94
CA ILE A 25 -6.74 -32.16 24.36
C ILE A 25 -7.49 -31.03 23.63
N PHE A 26 -7.87 -30.01 24.38
CA PHE A 26 -8.08 -28.68 23.82
C PHE A 26 -6.72 -28.25 23.30
N LYS A 27 -6.54 -28.28 21.98
CA LYS A 27 -5.51 -27.46 21.35
C LYS A 27 -5.79 -26.03 21.80
N LYS A 28 -4.96 -25.56 22.72
CA LYS A 28 -4.87 -24.14 23.05
C LYS A 28 -4.50 -23.47 21.73
N GLU A 29 -5.43 -22.75 21.11
CA GLU A 29 -5.04 -21.79 20.09
C GLU A 29 -4.01 -20.88 20.76
N GLU A 30 -2.78 -20.94 20.27
CA GLU A 30 -1.79 -19.94 20.62
C GLU A 30 -2.38 -18.60 20.20
N VAL A 31 -2.82 -17.82 21.18
CA VAL A 31 -3.04 -16.40 21.01
C VAL A 31 -1.65 -15.84 20.71
N VAL A 32 -1.33 -15.71 19.42
CA VAL A 32 -0.15 -14.98 18.98
C VAL A 32 -0.36 -13.56 19.48
N GLU A 33 0.42 -13.19 20.49
CA GLU A 33 0.44 -11.81 21.00
C GLU A 33 0.94 -10.93 19.87
N GLN A 34 0.00 -10.25 19.20
CA GLN A 34 0.26 -9.40 18.05
C GLN A 34 1.17 -8.25 18.50
N GLN A 35 2.40 -8.20 17.97
CA GLN A 35 3.23 -7.02 18.16
C GLN A 35 2.60 -5.86 17.39
N ALA A 36 2.10 -4.86 18.11
CA ALA A 36 1.65 -3.62 17.51
C ALA A 36 2.79 -2.99 16.71
N ARG A 37 2.68 -2.97 15.38
CA ARG A 37 3.57 -2.18 14.54
C ARG A 37 3.22 -0.72 14.76
N SER A 38 4.11 0.03 15.42
CA SER A 38 3.85 1.41 15.86
C SER A 38 3.39 2.37 14.75
N ASN A 39 3.67 2.04 13.48
CA ASN A 39 3.44 2.93 12.35
C ASN A 39 2.14 2.63 11.57
N TYR A 40 1.40 1.57 11.91
CA TYR A 40 0.18 1.18 11.18
C TYR A 40 -1.08 1.37 12.01
N PRO A 41 -2.21 1.76 11.39
CA PRO A 41 -3.50 1.77 12.08
C PRO A 41 -3.87 0.37 12.63
N PRO A 42 -4.65 0.29 13.72
CA PRO A 42 -4.95 -0.99 14.40
C PRO A 42 -5.56 -2.09 13.52
N LYS A 43 -6.20 -1.75 12.40
CA LYS A 43 -6.78 -2.75 11.47
C LYS A 43 -5.74 -3.62 10.76
N TYR A 44 -4.46 -3.20 10.72
CA TYR A 44 -3.38 -3.89 10.03
C TYR A 44 -2.64 -4.85 10.96
N ASP A 45 -3.37 -5.85 11.46
CA ASP A 45 -2.80 -6.94 12.22
C ASP A 45 -2.10 -7.98 11.32
N ASP A 46 -1.40 -8.95 11.93
CA ASP A 46 -0.63 -9.95 11.17
C ASP A 46 -1.52 -10.78 10.23
N ILE A 47 -2.76 -11.09 10.63
CA ILE A 47 -3.70 -11.87 9.81
C ILE A 47 -4.07 -11.08 8.56
N TYR A 48 -4.40 -9.80 8.72
CA TYR A 48 -4.76 -8.93 7.61
C TYR A 48 -3.56 -8.67 6.70
N LEU A 49 -2.36 -8.48 7.26
CA LEU A 49 -1.13 -8.31 6.48
C LEU A 49 -0.79 -9.54 5.63
N GLU A 50 -1.04 -10.76 6.13
CA GLU A 50 -0.91 -11.97 5.31
C GLU A 50 -1.91 -12.04 4.15
N GLN A 51 -3.10 -11.45 4.30
CA GLN A 51 -4.04 -11.30 3.19
C GLN A 51 -3.52 -10.30 2.17
N LEU A 52 -3.00 -9.14 2.61
CA LEU A 52 -2.41 -8.14 1.73
C LEU A 52 -1.20 -8.68 0.97
N LYS A 53 -0.34 -9.47 1.62
CA LYS A 53 0.77 -10.17 0.96
C LYS A 53 0.28 -11.06 -0.17
N LYS A 54 -0.84 -11.77 -0.01
CA LYS A 54 -1.43 -12.60 -1.08
C LYS A 54 -2.03 -11.75 -2.20
N GLU A 55 -2.77 -10.70 -1.85
CA GLU A 55 -3.43 -9.80 -2.79
C GLU A 55 -2.41 -9.07 -3.68
N TYR A 56 -1.38 -8.50 -3.05
CA TYR A 56 -0.43 -7.58 -3.69
C TYR A 56 0.94 -8.19 -3.99
N ARG A 57 1.13 -9.52 -3.85
CA ARG A 57 2.42 -10.22 -4.16
C ARG A 57 3.02 -9.91 -5.54
N LYS A 58 2.18 -9.52 -6.50
CA LYS A 58 2.62 -9.19 -7.85
C LYS A 58 3.13 -7.75 -7.96
N ILE A 59 2.88 -6.90 -6.98
CA ILE A 59 3.23 -5.48 -6.99
C ILE A 59 4.49 -5.24 -6.16
N SER A 60 4.50 -5.68 -4.90
CA SER A 60 5.63 -5.50 -3.99
C SER A 60 5.75 -6.66 -2.99
N SER A 61 6.92 -6.76 -2.37
CA SER A 61 7.17 -7.56 -1.17
C SER A 61 7.27 -6.72 0.10
N ASP A 62 7.36 -5.40 -0.02
CA ASP A 62 7.51 -4.47 1.11
C ASP A 62 6.16 -4.23 1.77
N GLU A 63 6.03 -4.64 3.02
CA GLU A 63 4.76 -4.61 3.74
C GLU A 63 4.12 -3.22 3.82
N VAL A 64 4.92 -2.18 4.06
CA VAL A 64 4.44 -0.79 4.11
C VAL A 64 3.81 -0.36 2.79
N ILE A 65 4.30 -0.87 1.66
CA ILE A 65 3.73 -0.61 0.33
C ILE A 65 2.40 -1.36 0.18
N LEU A 66 2.29 -2.59 0.71
CA LEU A 66 1.02 -3.33 0.70
C LEU A 66 -0.07 -2.62 1.52
N VAL A 67 0.31 -2.07 2.68
CA VAL A 67 -0.57 -1.26 3.53
C VAL A 67 -0.97 0.02 2.81
N ALA A 68 -0.03 0.73 2.18
CA ALA A 68 -0.31 1.92 1.37
C ALA A 68 -1.33 1.62 0.25
N LEU A 69 -1.14 0.54 -0.50
CA LEU A 69 -2.09 0.10 -1.54
C LEU A 69 -3.48 -0.20 -0.98
N ASP A 70 -3.57 -0.79 0.21
CA ASP A 70 -4.85 -1.03 0.87
C ASP A 70 -5.54 0.27 1.31
N MET A 71 -4.78 1.25 1.84
CA MET A 71 -5.32 2.57 2.22
C MET A 71 -5.90 3.34 1.03
N MET A 72 -5.47 3.06 -0.20
CA MET A 72 -6.03 3.67 -1.41
C MET A 72 -7.42 3.12 -1.77
N LYS A 73 -7.87 1.99 -1.19
CA LYS A 73 -9.19 1.41 -1.51
C LYS A 73 -10.31 2.32 -1.00
N ASN A 74 -11.35 2.50 -1.84
CA ASN A 74 -12.54 3.30 -1.51
C ASN A 74 -12.25 4.78 -1.18
N THR A 75 -11.13 5.31 -1.68
CA THR A 75 -10.79 6.74 -1.61
C THR A 75 -10.65 7.28 -3.03
N THR A 76 -10.37 8.58 -3.16
CA THR A 76 -10.01 9.21 -4.44
C THR A 76 -8.81 8.52 -5.10
N ALA A 77 -7.95 7.85 -4.31
CA ALA A 77 -6.79 7.13 -4.82
C ALA A 77 -7.12 5.78 -5.48
N ASP A 78 -8.37 5.28 -5.42
CA ASP A 78 -8.68 3.94 -5.95
C ASP A 78 -8.48 3.88 -7.48
N PHE A 79 -8.64 4.99 -8.19
CA PHE A 79 -8.25 5.09 -9.61
C PHE A 79 -6.78 4.72 -9.81
N SER A 80 -5.88 5.38 -9.07
CA SER A 80 -4.44 5.09 -9.12
C SER A 80 -4.12 3.69 -8.63
N ARG A 81 -4.80 3.20 -7.57
CA ARG A 81 -4.63 1.82 -7.08
C ARG A 81 -4.98 0.80 -8.16
N ARG A 82 -6.07 1.03 -8.89
CA ARG A 82 -6.47 0.19 -10.03
C ARG A 82 -5.39 0.17 -11.11
N ALA A 83 -4.81 1.32 -11.44
CA ALA A 83 -3.66 1.35 -12.34
C ALA A 83 -2.49 0.50 -11.82
N LEU A 84 -2.14 0.60 -10.52
CA LEU A 84 -1.07 -0.19 -9.91
C LEU A 84 -1.30 -1.71 -9.96
N ILE A 85 -2.55 -2.17 -9.80
CA ILE A 85 -2.88 -3.60 -9.81
C ILE A 85 -3.04 -4.18 -11.23
N GLY A 86 -3.02 -3.35 -12.27
CA GLY A 86 -2.97 -3.79 -13.67
C GLY A 86 -3.93 -3.11 -14.64
N TYR A 87 -4.78 -2.18 -14.20
CA TYR A 87 -5.62 -1.38 -15.10
C TYR A 87 -4.83 -0.18 -15.65
N ASN A 88 -3.74 -0.48 -16.37
CA ASN A 88 -2.81 0.48 -16.94
C ASN A 88 -2.43 0.11 -18.37
N LEU A 89 -1.65 0.94 -19.06
CA LEU A 89 -1.23 0.75 -20.46
C LEU A 89 -0.51 -0.58 -20.78
N THR A 90 -0.10 -1.36 -19.78
CA THR A 90 0.58 -2.65 -19.98
C THR A 90 -0.28 -3.87 -19.62
N ASP A 91 -1.49 -3.67 -19.10
CA ASP A 91 -2.40 -4.70 -18.55
C ASP A 91 -1.72 -5.62 -17.49
N LYS A 92 -0.71 -5.09 -16.80
CA LYS A 92 0.09 -5.84 -15.83
C LYS A 92 0.25 -5.05 -14.53
N PRO A 93 0.31 -5.72 -13.37
CA PRO A 93 0.63 -5.06 -12.12
C PRO A 93 1.96 -4.31 -12.20
N VAL A 94 1.96 -3.05 -11.76
CA VAL A 94 3.17 -2.23 -11.63
C VAL A 94 4.05 -2.83 -10.54
N LYS A 95 5.37 -2.88 -10.76
CA LYS A 95 6.32 -3.35 -9.74
C LYS A 95 6.78 -2.20 -8.87
N VAL A 96 6.53 -2.25 -7.57
CA VAL A 96 6.88 -1.17 -6.65
C VAL A 96 7.90 -1.69 -5.64
N GLN A 97 9.03 -0.99 -5.51
CA GLN A 97 10.09 -1.35 -4.56
C GLN A 97 10.93 -0.14 -4.16
N PHE A 98 11.53 -0.20 -2.98
CA PHE A 98 12.58 0.75 -2.60
C PHE A 98 13.86 0.47 -3.39
N LYS A 99 14.47 1.50 -3.96
CA LYS A 99 15.70 1.39 -4.76
C LYS A 99 16.49 2.68 -4.72
N ASP A 100 17.80 2.58 -4.51
CA ASP A 100 18.71 3.70 -4.72
C ASP A 100 18.61 4.21 -6.16
N LEU A 101 18.03 5.40 -6.30
CA LEU A 101 17.72 6.01 -7.60
C LEU A 101 18.99 6.49 -8.33
N SER A 102 20.08 6.75 -7.59
CA SER A 102 21.37 7.12 -8.19
C SER A 102 21.95 6.00 -9.07
N GLN A 103 21.58 4.74 -8.79
CA GLN A 103 21.95 3.56 -9.60
C GLN A 103 21.25 3.53 -10.97
N ILE A 104 20.22 4.37 -11.17
CA ILE A 104 19.57 4.56 -12.48
C ILE A 104 20.24 5.73 -13.20
N LYS A 105 20.31 6.89 -12.53
CA LYS A 105 21.03 8.07 -12.96
C LYS A 105 21.35 8.93 -11.73
N GLU A 106 22.56 9.48 -11.65
CA GLU A 106 23.00 10.31 -10.53
C GLU A 106 22.03 11.48 -10.24
N ASP A 107 21.51 12.12 -11.29
CA ASP A 107 20.52 13.21 -11.19
C ASP A 107 19.25 12.84 -10.40
N TYR A 108 18.93 11.54 -10.28
CA TYR A 108 17.74 11.05 -9.59
C TYR A 108 17.96 10.80 -8.10
N GLN A 109 19.19 10.96 -7.56
CA GLN A 109 19.50 10.59 -6.16
C GLN A 109 18.53 11.25 -5.15
N ASN A 110 18.07 12.46 -5.46
CA ASN A 110 17.27 13.28 -4.57
C ASN A 110 15.76 13.20 -4.83
N PHE A 111 15.34 12.43 -5.84
CA PHE A 111 13.93 12.24 -6.16
C PHE A 111 13.27 11.38 -5.08
N ASP A 112 11.98 11.62 -4.83
CA ASP A 112 11.19 10.86 -3.87
C ASP A 112 10.80 9.49 -4.43
N ALA A 113 10.38 9.46 -5.69
CA ALA A 113 10.11 8.27 -6.46
C ALA A 113 10.38 8.51 -7.96
N LEU A 114 10.28 7.43 -8.74
CA LEU A 114 10.45 7.44 -10.18
C LEU A 114 9.59 6.34 -10.83
N GLY A 115 8.61 6.74 -11.64
CA GLY A 115 8.00 5.88 -12.65
C GLY A 115 9.02 5.44 -13.70
N TRP A 116 9.08 4.14 -14.00
CA TRP A 116 10.03 3.58 -14.96
C TRP A 116 9.40 2.49 -15.82
N LYS A 117 9.55 2.61 -17.15
CA LYS A 117 9.09 1.58 -18.08
C LYS A 117 10.29 0.79 -18.62
N LYS A 118 10.25 -0.53 -18.48
CA LYS A 118 11.23 -1.44 -19.09
C LYS A 118 10.51 -2.51 -19.88
N LYS A 119 10.63 -2.45 -21.22
CA LYS A 119 9.85 -3.28 -22.14
C LYS A 119 8.35 -3.09 -21.87
N ASN A 120 7.60 -4.18 -21.73
CA ASN A 120 6.17 -4.17 -21.42
C ASN A 120 5.91 -4.42 -19.91
N GLN A 121 6.61 -3.67 -19.05
CA GLN A 121 6.45 -3.71 -17.59
C GLN A 121 6.74 -2.32 -17.01
N LEU A 122 5.82 -1.84 -16.18
CA LEU A 122 5.96 -0.61 -15.40
C LEU A 122 6.54 -0.91 -14.01
N TYR A 123 7.34 0.03 -13.53
CA TYR A 123 7.96 0.03 -12.22
C TYR A 123 7.73 1.40 -11.57
N ILE A 124 7.62 1.41 -10.25
CA ILE A 124 7.79 2.60 -9.44
C ILE A 124 8.92 2.30 -8.46
N PHE A 125 9.99 3.09 -8.54
CA PHE A 125 11.09 3.02 -7.61
C PHE A 125 10.95 4.13 -6.59
N ILE A 126 10.93 3.79 -5.31
CA ILE A 126 10.84 4.76 -4.21
C ILE A 126 12.22 4.90 -3.58
N ASN A 127 12.61 6.14 -3.26
CA ASN A 127 13.87 6.38 -2.58
C ASN A 127 13.88 5.68 -1.20
N PRO A 128 14.92 4.89 -0.84
CA PRO A 128 14.97 4.16 0.42
C PRO A 128 14.89 5.06 1.66
N ARG A 129 15.16 6.36 1.53
CA ARG A 129 14.97 7.35 2.61
C ARG A 129 13.52 7.45 3.12
N HIS A 130 12.56 6.85 2.39
CA HIS A 130 11.14 6.84 2.71
C HIS A 130 10.64 5.45 3.15
N ALA A 131 11.54 4.49 3.39
CA ALA A 131 11.15 3.11 3.75
C ALA A 131 10.40 3.02 5.08
N ASP A 132 10.61 3.97 5.99
CA ASP A 132 9.94 4.08 7.29
C ASP A 132 8.83 5.14 7.30
N ALA A 133 8.48 5.73 6.15
CA ALA A 133 7.39 6.69 6.02
C ALA A 133 6.04 6.07 6.46
N PRO A 134 5.10 6.88 6.98
CA PRO A 134 3.75 6.39 7.20
C PRO A 134 3.11 5.87 5.90
N PRO A 135 2.42 4.71 5.92
CA PRO A 135 1.82 4.16 4.71
C PRO A 135 0.83 5.09 4.02
N ALA A 136 0.14 5.98 4.74
CA ALA A 136 -0.75 6.95 4.12
C ALA A 136 0.01 8.00 3.27
N ALA A 137 1.23 8.37 3.66
CA ALA A 137 2.08 9.26 2.87
C ALA A 137 2.58 8.55 1.61
N LEU A 138 2.97 7.27 1.73
CA LEU A 138 3.33 6.44 0.58
C LEU A 138 2.14 6.22 -0.36
N ALA A 139 0.90 6.12 0.16
CA ALA A 139 -0.29 6.00 -0.66
C ALA A 139 -0.53 7.25 -1.52
N ALA A 140 -0.29 8.45 -0.99
CA ALA A 140 -0.36 9.70 -1.75
C ALA A 140 0.73 9.75 -2.84
N LEU A 141 1.98 9.44 -2.49
CA LEU A 141 3.08 9.35 -3.46
C LEU A 141 2.80 8.30 -4.55
N LEU A 142 2.26 7.14 -4.20
CA LEU A 142 1.88 6.11 -5.18
C LEU A 142 0.72 6.56 -6.06
N ALA A 143 -0.21 7.34 -5.53
CA ALA A 143 -1.32 7.89 -6.31
C ALA A 143 -0.83 8.81 -7.43
N HIS A 144 0.20 9.61 -7.15
CA HIS A 144 0.92 10.41 -8.14
C HIS A 144 1.59 9.52 -9.19
N GLU A 145 2.49 8.64 -8.75
CA GLU A 145 3.35 7.88 -9.67
C GLU A 145 2.57 6.93 -10.58
N ALA A 146 1.38 6.48 -10.16
CA ALA A 146 0.49 5.63 -10.97
C ALA A 146 -0.07 6.32 -12.23
N LEU A 147 0.01 7.65 -12.31
CA LEU A 147 -0.42 8.43 -13.47
C LEU A 147 0.61 8.38 -14.60
N HIS A 148 1.89 8.22 -14.27
CA HIS A 148 2.99 8.14 -15.23
C HIS A 148 3.10 6.72 -15.80
N GLN A 149 2.30 6.43 -16.84
CA GLN A 149 2.19 5.08 -17.42
C GLN A 149 2.99 4.86 -18.70
N ASP A 150 3.63 5.90 -19.24
CA ASP A 150 4.51 5.80 -20.40
C ASP A 150 5.84 6.56 -20.21
N GLU A 151 6.57 6.78 -21.29
CA GLU A 151 7.89 7.42 -21.26
C GLU A 151 7.84 8.94 -21.47
N TYR A 152 6.64 9.49 -21.67
CA TYR A 152 6.41 10.91 -21.82
C TYR A 152 6.01 11.50 -20.48
N ASN A 153 6.28 12.79 -20.33
CA ASN A 153 5.83 13.56 -19.19
C ASN A 153 5.58 15.00 -19.66
N SER A 154 4.72 15.72 -18.96
CA SER A 154 4.37 17.10 -19.28
C SER A 154 4.03 17.92 -18.05
N LEU A 155 4.06 19.25 -18.20
CA LEU A 155 3.66 20.16 -17.14
C LEU A 155 2.19 19.97 -16.73
N ALA A 156 1.31 19.64 -17.67
CA ALA A 156 -0.10 19.34 -17.36
C ALA A 156 -0.22 18.05 -16.55
N GLU A 157 0.52 17.00 -16.94
CA GLU A 157 0.53 15.70 -16.26
C GLU A 157 1.08 15.82 -14.83
N GLU A 158 2.23 16.47 -14.63
CA GLU A 158 2.78 16.76 -13.30
C GLU A 158 1.83 17.61 -12.46
N THR A 159 1.18 18.62 -13.05
CA THR A 159 0.19 19.44 -12.34
C THR A 159 -0.97 18.58 -11.84
N TYR A 160 -1.48 17.68 -12.68
CA TYR A 160 -2.54 16.76 -12.30
C TYR A 160 -2.07 15.77 -11.23
N ALA A 161 -0.87 15.19 -11.39
CA ALA A 161 -0.30 14.23 -10.47
C ALA A 161 -0.04 14.80 -9.07
N TRP A 162 0.57 15.99 -8.98
CA TRP A 162 0.76 16.69 -7.71
C TRP A 162 -0.58 17.09 -7.06
N THR A 163 -1.59 17.40 -7.87
CA THR A 163 -2.94 17.71 -7.36
C THR A 163 -3.63 16.47 -6.82
N MET A 164 -3.51 15.33 -7.51
CA MET A 164 -3.99 14.03 -7.05
C MET A 164 -3.31 13.64 -5.72
N GLU A 165 -1.99 13.75 -5.65
CA GLU A 165 -1.19 13.52 -4.42
C GLU A 165 -1.74 14.34 -3.24
N ALA A 166 -1.93 15.64 -3.45
CA ALA A 166 -2.43 16.54 -2.41
C ALA A 166 -3.88 16.23 -1.97
N ALA A 167 -4.75 15.84 -2.91
CA ALA A 167 -6.12 15.45 -2.64
C ALA A 167 -6.18 14.15 -1.84
N VAL A 168 -5.44 13.13 -2.28
CA VAL A 168 -5.33 11.84 -1.60
C VAL A 168 -4.76 12.01 -0.20
N TRP A 169 -3.67 12.76 -0.03
CA TRP A 169 -3.12 13.03 1.30
C TRP A 169 -4.13 13.75 2.21
N SER A 170 -4.90 14.69 1.66
CA SER A 170 -5.92 15.41 2.42
C SER A 170 -7.00 14.47 2.93
N GLU A 171 -7.53 13.60 2.06
CA GLU A 171 -8.55 12.61 2.39
C GLU A 171 -8.04 11.56 3.37
N LEU A 172 -6.84 11.02 3.15
CA LEU A 172 -6.25 10.02 4.04
C LEU A 172 -6.01 10.55 5.45
N LEU A 173 -5.75 11.84 5.63
CA LEU A 173 -5.66 12.45 6.96
C LEU A 173 -7.01 12.70 7.65
N GLU A 174 -8.11 12.68 6.90
CA GLU A 174 -9.45 12.67 7.50
C GLU A 174 -9.79 11.28 8.03
N ILE A 175 -9.29 10.23 7.37
CA ILE A 175 -9.50 8.82 7.75
C ILE A 175 -8.50 8.35 8.82
N TYR A 176 -7.24 8.73 8.69
CA TYR A 176 -6.09 8.28 9.51
C TYR A 176 -5.26 9.48 10.01
N PRO A 177 -5.82 10.34 10.88
CA PRO A 177 -5.14 11.55 11.35
C PRO A 177 -3.80 11.27 12.07
N GLU A 178 -3.66 10.10 12.69
CA GLU A 178 -2.43 9.66 13.35
C GLU A 178 -1.24 9.47 12.38
N GLN A 179 -1.50 9.34 11.08
CA GLN A 179 -0.44 9.16 10.08
C GLN A 179 0.40 10.42 9.83
N ASN A 180 0.12 11.52 10.53
CA ASN A 180 0.84 12.80 10.46
C ASN A 180 1.36 13.26 11.84
N ASP A 181 1.73 12.32 12.72
CA ASP A 181 2.13 12.58 14.09
C ASP A 181 3.66 12.72 14.32
N ARG A 182 4.46 12.52 13.27
CA ARG A 182 5.93 12.52 13.34
C ARG A 182 6.59 13.36 12.26
N GLN A 183 7.88 13.65 12.44
CA GLN A 183 8.69 14.28 11.40
C GLN A 183 9.25 13.23 10.45
N HIS A 184 9.02 13.44 9.15
CA HIS A 184 9.58 12.60 8.09
C HIS A 184 9.66 13.43 6.80
N PRO A 185 10.71 13.31 5.96
CA PRO A 185 10.86 14.09 4.73
C PRO A 185 9.65 13.97 3.80
N LEU A 186 9.11 12.76 3.60
CA LEU A 186 7.89 12.57 2.81
C LEU A 186 6.69 13.33 3.41
N LEU A 187 6.48 13.29 4.73
CA LEU A 187 5.39 14.05 5.36
C LEU A 187 5.54 15.56 5.17
N GLN A 188 6.76 16.10 5.16
CA GLN A 188 6.99 17.52 4.88
C GLN A 188 6.55 17.88 3.46
N ARG A 189 6.89 17.03 2.47
CA ARG A 189 6.40 17.16 1.10
C ARG A 189 4.88 17.11 1.04
N GLU A 190 4.28 16.05 1.57
CA GLU A 190 2.83 15.84 1.53
C GLU A 190 2.06 17.00 2.17
N ASN A 191 2.53 17.48 3.33
CA ASN A 191 1.93 18.62 4.00
C ASN A 191 2.11 19.93 3.21
N THR A 192 3.23 20.11 2.52
CA THR A 192 3.45 21.26 1.63
C THR A 192 2.44 21.25 0.48
N LEU A 193 2.26 20.10 -0.18
CA LEU A 193 1.28 19.95 -1.27
C LEU A 193 -0.14 20.20 -0.78
N ARG A 194 -0.52 19.62 0.36
CA ARG A 194 -1.83 19.85 1.00
C ARG A 194 -2.06 21.32 1.36
N GLN A 195 -1.04 22.04 1.84
CA GLN A 195 -1.16 23.48 2.10
C GLN A 195 -1.42 24.27 0.81
N LEU A 196 -0.71 23.95 -0.28
CA LEU A 196 -0.93 24.58 -1.58
C LEU A 196 -2.34 24.29 -2.11
N PHE A 197 -2.81 23.05 -1.99
CA PHE A 197 -4.15 22.61 -2.39
C PHE A 197 -5.24 23.35 -1.62
N LYS A 198 -5.16 23.40 -0.29
CA LYS A 198 -6.10 24.15 0.56
C LYS A 198 -6.07 25.65 0.28
N LYS A 199 -4.89 26.25 0.13
CA LYS A 199 -4.74 27.67 -0.24
C LYS A 199 -5.36 27.98 -1.60
N GLY A 200 -5.36 27.00 -2.51
CA GLY A 200 -6.03 27.08 -3.81
C GLY A 200 -7.53 26.89 -3.77
N GLY A 201 -8.13 26.66 -2.60
CA GLY A 201 -9.55 26.30 -2.50
C GLY A 201 -9.83 24.90 -3.07
N TYR A 202 -8.94 23.95 -2.82
CA TYR A 202 -9.02 22.57 -3.35
C TYR A 202 -8.97 22.52 -4.88
N THR A 203 -8.13 23.38 -5.48
CA THR A 203 -7.83 23.41 -6.92
C THR A 203 -6.33 23.35 -7.17
N ASP A 204 -5.93 23.10 -8.42
CA ASP A 204 -4.53 23.05 -8.87
C ASP A 204 -3.83 24.42 -8.84
N ARG A 205 -4.53 25.53 -8.57
CA ARG A 205 -4.04 26.90 -8.80
C ARG A 205 -2.63 27.19 -8.30
N TYR A 206 -2.29 26.76 -7.08
CA TYR A 206 -0.94 26.98 -6.50
C TYR A 206 0.02 25.82 -6.75
N ILE A 207 -0.51 24.61 -6.95
CA ILE A 207 0.28 23.44 -7.33
C ILE A 207 0.85 23.65 -8.73
N ARG A 208 0.03 24.05 -9.70
CA ARG A 208 0.44 24.41 -11.06
C ARG A 208 1.55 25.44 -11.08
N LYS A 209 1.42 26.51 -10.27
CA LYS A 209 2.49 27.52 -10.14
C LYS A 209 3.81 26.92 -9.66
N THR A 210 3.74 25.97 -8.73
CA THR A 210 4.91 25.29 -8.16
C THR A 210 5.55 24.35 -9.19
N VAL A 211 4.74 23.58 -9.91
CA VAL A 211 5.19 22.70 -11.01
C VAL A 211 5.89 23.51 -12.11
N TYR A 212 5.28 24.61 -12.56
CA TYR A 212 5.86 25.46 -13.63
C TYR A 212 7.13 26.21 -13.19
N ALA A 213 7.32 26.43 -11.88
CA ALA A 213 8.53 27.04 -11.33
C ALA A 213 9.62 26.01 -11.00
N ASN A 214 9.33 24.70 -11.08
CA ASN A 214 10.29 23.66 -10.75
C ASN A 214 11.34 23.53 -11.86
N LYS A 215 12.60 23.78 -11.50
CA LYS A 215 13.74 23.69 -12.43
C LYS A 215 13.90 22.29 -13.04
N GLY A 216 13.48 21.24 -12.33
CA GLY A 216 13.47 19.87 -12.85
C GLY A 216 12.51 19.67 -14.04
N TYR A 217 11.50 20.52 -14.17
CA TYR A 217 10.45 20.43 -15.18
C TYR A 217 10.56 21.48 -16.28
N GLN A 218 11.59 22.34 -16.25
CA GLN A 218 11.73 23.49 -17.17
C GLN A 218 11.75 23.11 -18.66
N ASN A 219 12.12 21.86 -18.98
CA ASN A 219 12.20 21.37 -20.36
C ASN A 219 11.04 20.42 -20.72
N LEU A 220 10.04 20.24 -19.85
CA LEU A 220 8.87 19.42 -20.16
C LEU A 220 7.94 20.15 -21.15
N PRO A 221 7.31 19.42 -22.10
CA PRO A 221 6.27 19.98 -22.93
C PRO A 221 5.04 20.37 -22.09
N GLN A 222 4.13 21.15 -22.68
CA GLN A 222 2.88 21.54 -22.01
C GLN A 222 1.95 20.35 -21.79
N THR A 223 1.85 19.45 -22.77
CA THR A 223 1.05 18.22 -22.74
C THR A 223 1.86 17.01 -23.20
N SER A 224 1.41 15.81 -22.85
CA SER A 224 2.02 14.52 -23.19
C SER A 224 0.96 13.55 -23.74
N PRO A 225 1.30 12.66 -24.69
CA PRO A 225 0.33 11.73 -25.28
C PRO A 225 -0.28 10.72 -24.30
N GLY A 226 0.43 10.41 -23.20
CA GLY A 226 -0.05 9.50 -22.16
C GLY A 226 -1.17 10.12 -21.33
N PHE A 227 -1.04 11.40 -21.00
CA PHE A 227 -2.01 12.14 -20.18
C PHE A 227 -3.36 12.33 -20.87
N GLU A 228 -3.38 12.55 -22.19
CA GLU A 228 -4.62 12.69 -22.96
C GLU A 228 -5.49 11.42 -22.99
N ARG A 229 -4.95 10.28 -22.54
CA ARG A 229 -5.61 8.97 -22.55
C ARG A 229 -6.04 8.46 -21.17
N LEU A 230 -5.72 9.20 -20.10
CA LEU A 230 -6.12 8.92 -18.72
C LEU A 230 -7.55 9.42 -18.46
#